data_AF-A0A1G1HKP0-F1
#
_entry.id   AF-A0A1G1HKP0-F1
#
_cell.length_a   1.000
_cell.length_b   1.000
_cell.length_c   1.000
_cell.angle_alpha   90.00
_cell.angle_beta   90.00
_cell.angle_gamma   90.00
#
_symmetry.space_group_name_H-M   'P 1'
#
loop_
_entity.id
_entity.type
_entity.pdbx_description
1 polymer ?
#
loop_
_entity_poly.entity_id
_entity_poly.type
_entity_poly.pdbx_seq_one_letter_code
_entity_poly.pdbx_strand_id
1 'polypeptide(L)'
;MHIVFLERILEDGRYEISIRKGREELKNVIGRKYQFPEKLVLTREQREENKDCLKDILTGAFCIQDLENVTYEVKNVNGEILQEYYRSLYDDVGDGVRFFKG
;
A
#
# COMPACT_ATOMS: atom_id res chain seq x y z
N MET A 1 10.95 4.96 5.84
CA MET A 1 10.98 4.55 4.41
C MET A 1 9.67 4.96 3.76
N HIS A 2 9.67 5.39 2.50
CA HIS A 2 8.43 5.82 1.81
C HIS A 2 8.19 5.03 0.52
N ILE A 3 7.03 4.38 0.41
CA ILE A 3 6.63 3.55 -0.74
C ILE A 3 5.47 4.23 -1.46
N VAL A 4 5.54 4.28 -2.79
CA VAL A 4 4.44 4.80 -3.61
C VAL A 4 3.88 3.65 -4.42
N PHE A 5 2.59 3.37 -4.23
CA PHE A 5 1.82 2.43 -5.03
C PHE A 5 1.13 3.16 -6.18
N LEU A 6 1.12 2.52 -7.33
CA LEU A 6 0.38 2.95 -8.51
C LEU A 6 -0.77 1.97 -8.75
N GLU A 7 -1.99 2.47 -8.67
CA GLU A 7 -3.21 1.78 -9.06
C GLU A 7 -3.53 2.09 -10.52
N ARG A 8 -3.74 1.03 -11.31
CA ARG A 8 -4.16 1.08 -12.72
C ARG A 8 -5.36 0.16 -12.92
N ILE A 9 -6.36 0.64 -13.65
CA ILE A 9 -7.45 -0.19 -14.14
C ILE A 9 -6.98 -0.90 -15.42
N LEU A 10 -7.08 -2.21 -15.45
CA LEU A 10 -6.77 -3.07 -16.58
C LEU A 10 -7.92 -3.08 -17.60
N GLU A 11 -7.65 -3.56 -18.82
CA GLU A 11 -8.66 -3.60 -19.90
C GLU A 11 -9.89 -4.44 -19.55
N ASP A 12 -9.73 -5.43 -18.67
CA ASP A 12 -10.81 -6.30 -18.17
C ASP A 12 -11.51 -5.75 -16.91
N GLY A 13 -11.19 -4.52 -16.50
CA GLY A 13 -11.79 -3.85 -15.34
C GLY A 13 -11.22 -4.25 -13.98
N ARG A 14 -10.18 -5.10 -13.93
CA ARG A 14 -9.44 -5.39 -12.70
C ARG A 14 -8.51 -4.23 -12.33
N TYR A 15 -8.12 -4.17 -11.05
CA TYR A 15 -7.20 -3.17 -10.52
C TYR A 15 -5.83 -3.78 -10.30
N GLU A 16 -4.82 -3.29 -11.01
CA GLU A 16 -3.42 -3.62 -10.76
C GLU A 16 -2.80 -2.54 -9.87
N ILE A 17 -2.23 -2.96 -8.74
CA ILE A 17 -1.47 -2.12 -7.82
C ILE A 17 0.00 -2.55 -7.89
N SER A 18 0.89 -1.62 -8.18
CA SER A 18 2.33 -1.89 -8.34
C SER A 18 3.16 -0.84 -7.61
N ILE A 19 4.42 -1.15 -7.31
CA ILE A 19 5.30 -0.19 -6.64
C ILE A 19 5.94 0.75 -7.66
N ARG A 20 5.60 2.04 -7.58
CA ARG A 20 6.19 3.13 -8.36
C ARG A 20 7.51 3.63 -7.76
N LYS A 21 7.59 3.72 -6.42
CA LYS A 21 8.77 4.23 -5.68
C LYS A 21 8.98 3.41 -4.42
N GLY A 22 10.25 3.24 -4.01
CA GLY A 22 10.63 2.44 -2.85
C GLY A 22 10.74 0.94 -3.15
N ARG A 23 10.65 0.54 -4.43
CA ARG A 23 10.72 -0.87 -4.86
C ARG A 23 12.03 -1.54 -4.48
N GLU A 24 13.15 -0.92 -4.78
CA GLU A 24 14.47 -1.49 -4.49
C GLU A 24 14.76 -1.51 -3.00
N GLU A 25 14.42 -0.43 -2.28
CA GLU A 25 14.49 -0.39 -0.82
C GLU A 25 13.67 -1.52 -0.21
N LEU A 26 12.42 -1.69 -0.65
CA LEU A 26 11.55 -2.77 -0.17
C LEU A 26 12.19 -4.12 -0.47
N LYS A 27 12.62 -4.36 -1.71
CA LYS A 27 13.27 -5.61 -2.12
C LYS A 27 14.52 -5.92 -1.30
N ASN A 28 15.34 -4.91 -0.99
CA ASN A 28 16.54 -5.09 -0.18
C ASN A 28 16.21 -5.48 1.27
N VAL A 29 15.09 -4.98 1.80
CA VAL A 29 14.65 -5.27 3.17
C VAL A 29 13.92 -6.61 3.25
N ILE A 30 12.87 -6.82 2.45
CA ILE A 30 12.02 -8.02 2.53
C ILE A 30 12.54 -9.19 1.70
N GLY A 31 13.31 -8.94 0.64
CA GLY A 31 13.76 -9.98 -0.30
C GLY A 31 14.73 -11.00 0.31
N ARG A 32 15.25 -10.73 1.51
CA ARG A 32 16.02 -11.69 2.31
C ARG A 32 15.13 -12.70 3.06
N LYS A 33 13.87 -12.34 3.32
CA LYS A 33 12.91 -13.12 4.13
C LYS A 33 11.74 -13.67 3.31
N TYR A 34 11.31 -12.95 2.27
CA TYR A 34 10.12 -13.22 1.49
C TYR A 34 10.42 -13.11 -0.01
N GLN A 35 9.62 -13.81 -0.82
CA GLN A 35 9.60 -13.56 -2.26
C GLN A 35 9.08 -12.14 -2.51
N PHE A 36 9.82 -11.36 -3.30
CA PHE A 36 9.47 -9.97 -3.56
C PHE A 36 8.19 -9.88 -4.42
N PRO A 37 7.11 -9.26 -3.93
CA PRO A 37 5.89 -9.04 -4.70
C PRO A 37 6.07 -7.86 -5.65
N GLU A 38 5.91 -8.10 -6.95
CA GLU A 38 6.05 -7.05 -7.97
C GLU A 38 4.77 -6.24 -8.16
N LYS A 39 3.62 -6.90 -8.04
CA LYS A 39 2.29 -6.33 -8.22
C LYS A 39 1.22 -7.15 -7.50
N LEU A 40 0.11 -6.49 -7.20
CA LEU A 40 -1.13 -7.06 -6.68
C LEU A 40 -2.23 -6.80 -7.71
N VAL A 41 -3.00 -7.81 -8.07
CA VAL A 41 -4.17 -7.64 -8.95
C VAL A 41 -5.42 -7.98 -8.15
N LEU A 42 -6.34 -7.04 -8.07
CA LEU A 42 -7.63 -7.18 -7.40
C LEU A 42 -8.75 -7.17 -8.45
N THR A 43 -9.76 -8.00 -8.25
CA THR A 43 -11.03 -7.82 -8.97
C THR A 43 -11.71 -6.54 -8.51
N ARG A 44 -12.65 -6.05 -9.32
CA ARG A 44 -13.47 -4.90 -8.93
C ARG A 44 -14.20 -5.13 -7.60
N GLU A 45 -14.81 -6.31 -7.43
CA GLU A 45 -15.47 -6.71 -6.18
C GLU A 45 -14.50 -6.65 -4.99
N GLN A 46 -13.32 -7.27 -5.10
CA GLN A 46 -12.31 -7.24 -4.03
C GLN A 46 -11.89 -5.81 -3.69
N ARG A 47 -11.73 -4.94 -4.70
CA ARG A 47 -11.33 -3.55 -4.48
C ARG A 47 -12.43 -2.73 -3.79
N GLU A 48 -13.70 -2.98 -4.13
CA GLU A 48 -14.85 -2.30 -3.54
C GLU A 48 -15.13 -2.80 -2.11
N GLU A 49 -15.12 -4.13 -1.88
CA GLU A 49 -15.33 -4.74 -0.56
C GLU A 49 -14.26 -4.33 0.46
N ASN A 50 -13.04 -4.08 -0.02
CA ASN A 50 -11.91 -3.73 0.83
C ASN A 50 -11.51 -2.25 0.69
N LYS A 51 -12.43 -1.39 0.25
CA LYS A 51 -12.14 0.04 0.09
C LYS A 51 -11.65 0.66 1.38
N ASP A 52 -12.24 0.29 2.51
CA ASP A 52 -11.89 0.78 3.84
C ASP A 52 -10.67 0.06 4.45
N CYS A 53 -10.42 -1.20 4.05
CA CYS A 53 -9.34 -2.05 4.57
C CYS A 53 -8.18 -2.27 3.59
N LEU A 54 -8.06 -1.44 2.55
CA LEU A 54 -7.01 -1.60 1.52
C LEU A 54 -5.60 -1.51 2.14
N LYS A 55 -5.45 -0.77 3.25
CA LYS A 55 -4.22 -0.71 4.08
C LYS A 55 -3.72 -2.12 4.41
N ASP A 56 -4.61 -2.99 4.87
CA ASP A 56 -4.26 -4.35 5.33
C ASP A 56 -3.89 -5.26 4.17
N ILE A 57 -4.64 -5.15 3.06
CA ILE A 57 -4.33 -5.88 1.83
C ILE A 57 -2.95 -5.51 1.31
N LEU A 58 -2.65 -4.21 1.18
CA LEU A 58 -1.34 -3.76 0.69
C LEU A 58 -0.24 -4.16 1.66
N THR A 59 -0.51 -4.04 2.95
CA THR A 59 0.43 -4.42 4.01
C THR A 59 0.81 -5.90 3.92
N GLY A 60 -0.18 -6.79 3.77
CA GLY A 60 0.05 -8.22 3.63
C GLY A 60 0.68 -8.57 2.29
N ALA A 61 0.12 -8.07 1.19
CA ALA A 61 0.55 -8.38 -0.17
C ALA A 61 1.98 -7.93 -0.45
N PHE A 62 2.41 -6.81 0.11
CA PHE A 62 3.76 -6.26 -0.06
C PHE A 62 4.69 -6.51 1.13
N CYS A 63 4.29 -7.39 2.06
CA CYS A 63 5.05 -7.74 3.27
C CYS A 63 5.50 -6.51 4.09
N ILE A 64 4.72 -5.43 4.07
CA ILE A 64 5.01 -4.21 4.85
C ILE A 64 4.76 -4.46 6.34
N GLN A 65 4.03 -5.52 6.71
CA GLN A 65 3.74 -5.87 8.09
C GLN A 65 4.99 -6.07 8.97
N ASP A 66 6.09 -6.51 8.38
CA ASP A 66 7.38 -6.74 9.06
C ASP A 66 8.28 -5.49 9.07
N LEU A 67 7.78 -4.36 8.57
CA LEU A 67 8.53 -3.12 8.46
C LEU A 67 8.04 -2.08 9.46
N GLU A 68 8.98 -1.41 10.10
CA GLU A 68 8.72 -0.32 11.04
C GLU A 68 8.93 1.04 10.36
N ASN A 69 8.15 2.05 10.77
CA ASN A 69 8.28 3.43 10.30
C ASN A 69 8.24 3.56 8.76
N VAL A 70 7.27 2.86 8.16
CA VAL A 70 7.00 2.91 6.72
C VAL A 70 5.77 3.76 6.46
N THR A 71 5.91 4.70 5.53
CA THR A 71 4.79 5.47 5.00
C THR A 71 4.54 5.01 3.57
N TYR A 72 3.28 4.90 3.18
CA TYR A 72 2.96 4.55 1.81
C TYR A 72 1.67 5.18 1.32
N GLU A 73 1.66 5.56 0.05
CA GLU A 73 0.53 6.21 -0.61
C GLU A 73 0.13 5.41 -1.85
N VAL A 74 -1.15 5.47 -2.22
CA VAL A 74 -1.69 4.90 -3.44
C VAL A 74 -2.07 6.04 -4.36
N LYS A 75 -1.52 6.03 -5.58
CA LYS A 75 -1.80 7.01 -6.63
C LYS A 75 -2.44 6.34 -7.83
N ASN A 76 -3.29 7.08 -8.54
CA ASN A 76 -3.76 6.64 -9.84
C ASN A 76 -2.74 6.96 -10.96
N VAL A 77 -3.05 6.56 -12.19
CA VAL A 77 -2.22 6.82 -13.38
C VAL A 77 -1.99 8.30 -13.69
N ASN A 78 -2.87 9.20 -13.23
CA ASN A 78 -2.74 10.65 -13.38
C ASN A 78 -1.87 11.27 -12.27
N GLY A 79 -1.46 10.50 -11.27
CA GLY A 79 -0.68 10.97 -10.12
C GLY A 79 -1.53 11.52 -8.97
N GLU A 80 -2.86 11.41 -9.05
CA GLU A 80 -3.76 11.81 -7.97
C GLU A 80 -3.63 10.82 -6.81
N ILE A 81 -3.49 11.36 -5.60
CA ILE A 81 -3.43 10.56 -4.38
C ILE A 81 -4.83 10.04 -4.09
N LEU A 82 -4.99 8.73 -4.14
CA LEU A 82 -6.23 8.05 -3.79
C LEU A 82 -6.32 7.83 -2.29
N GLN A 83 -5.22 7.37 -1.67
CA GLN A 83 -5.13 7.06 -0.24
C GLN A 83 -3.69 7.24 0.27
N GLU A 84 -3.53 7.60 1.55
CA GLU A 84 -2.24 7.69 2.25
C GLU A 84 -2.29 6.90 3.56
N TYR A 85 -1.22 6.16 3.85
CA TYR A 85 -1.10 5.28 4.99
C TYR A 85 0.22 5.52 5.73
N TYR A 86 0.13 5.50 7.06
CA TYR A 86 1.26 5.60 7.97
C TYR A 86 1.29 4.36 8.86
N ARG A 87 2.47 3.74 9.02
CA ARG A 87 2.69 2.65 9.98
C ARG A 87 3.83 3.04 10.92
N SER A 88 3.49 3.23 12.20
CA SER A 88 4.43 3.38 13.30
C SER A 88 4.23 2.27 14.32
N LEU A 89 5.26 1.96 15.10
CA LEU A 89 5.24 1.02 16.23
C LEU A 89 4.10 1.25 17.24
N TYR A 90 3.51 2.46 17.23
CA TYR A 90 2.43 2.87 18.12
C TYR A 90 1.01 2.73 17.53
N ASP A 91 0.85 2.26 16.28
CA ASP A 91 -0.48 2.04 15.67
C ASP A 91 -1.25 0.87 16.33
N ASP A 92 -0.57 0.02 17.11
CA ASP A 92 -1.20 -1.05 17.91
C ASP A 92 -1.81 -0.53 19.24
N VAL A 93 -1.65 0.76 19.57
CA VAL A 93 -2.27 1.38 20.76
C VAL A 93 -3.30 2.42 20.34
N GLY A 94 -4.44 1.94 19.85
CA GLY A 94 -5.74 2.60 19.97
C GLY A 94 -5.96 3.87 19.14
N ASP A 95 -7.15 3.93 18.55
CA ASP A 95 -7.96 5.15 18.42
C ASP A 95 -7.26 6.48 18.11
N GLY A 96 -7.45 6.98 16.89
CA GLY A 96 -7.35 8.41 16.62
C GLY A 96 -6.63 8.75 15.34
N VAL A 97 -7.36 8.71 14.22
CA VAL A 97 -7.06 9.55 13.06
C VAL A 97 -7.05 11.00 13.56
N ARG A 98 -5.85 11.53 13.81
CA ARG A 98 -5.64 12.94 14.16
C ARG A 98 -5.96 13.78 12.93
N PHE A 99 -6.99 14.61 13.07
CA PHE A 99 -7.27 15.72 12.18
C PHE A 99 -6.05 16.64 12.08
N PHE A 100 -5.50 16.83 10.87
CA PHE A 100 -4.62 17.95 10.60
C PHE A 100 -5.49 19.17 10.30
N LYS A 101 -5.50 20.12 11.25
CA LYS A 101 -6.06 21.46 11.08
C LYS A 101 -4.97 22.35 10.50
N GLY A 102 -5.21 22.87 9.29
CA GLY A 102 -4.56 24.06 8.74
C GLY A 102 -5.53 25.22 8.78
#